data_AF-A0A836TWP9-F1
#
_entry.id   AF-A0A836TWP9-F1
#
_cell.length_a   1.000
_cell.length_b   1.000
_cell.length_c   1.000
_cell.angle_alpha   90.00
_cell.angle_beta   90.00
_cell.angle_gamma   90.00
#
_symmetry.space_group_name_H-M   'P 1'
#
loop_
_entity.id
_entity.type
_entity.pdbx_description
1 polymer ?
#
loop_
_entity_poly.entity_id
_entity_poly.type
_entity_poly.pdbx_seq_one_letter_code
_entity_poly.pdbx_strand_id
1 'polypeptide(L)'
;MAWQLADCNPGDGGFAIVPGSHKMVEATPEEVRTMEDDMGLVEQVPMKAGDLLFFAETATHGAVPWAADHDRRSVLYKYASRAAARTVGKHFTPQERYGDWPHELTPEQQAVLYGPGVHHGGRLPKLDSDGETVWIEGDN
;
A
#
# COMPACT_ATOMS: atom_id res chain seq x y z
N MET A 1 2.32 1.72 -0.42
CA MET A 1 3.48 1.96 -1.30
C MET A 1 3.12 1.50 -2.71
N ALA A 2 3.34 2.34 -3.72
CA ALA A 2 3.24 1.97 -5.12
C ALA A 2 4.64 1.97 -5.75
N TRP A 3 5.01 0.86 -6.38
CA TRP A 3 6.25 0.74 -7.17
C TRP A 3 5.90 0.76 -8.65
N GLN A 4 6.44 1.72 -9.39
CA GLN A 4 6.20 1.80 -10.84
C GLN A 4 7.17 0.90 -11.60
N LEU A 5 6.63 0.07 -12.49
CA LEU A 5 7.40 -0.78 -13.40
C LEU A 5 7.42 -0.25 -14.84
N ALA A 6 6.74 0.87 -15.07
CA ALA A 6 6.72 1.62 -16.31
C ALA A 6 6.71 3.12 -15.98
N ASP A 7 7.14 3.95 -16.93
CA ASP A 7 7.07 5.40 -16.78
C ASP A 7 5.62 5.86 -16.62
N CYS A 8 5.41 6.93 -15.84
CA CYS A 8 4.15 7.62 -15.64
C CYS A 8 4.45 9.11 -15.74
N ASN A 9 4.52 9.65 -16.96
CA ASN A 9 4.89 11.05 -17.19
C ASN A 9 3.73 12.00 -16.86
N PRO A 10 3.98 13.32 -16.77
CA PRO A 10 2.90 14.29 -16.70
C PRO A 10 1.91 14.11 -17.85
N GLY A 11 0.63 13.94 -17.54
CA GLY A 11 -0.44 13.76 -18.53
C GLY A 11 -0.72 12.31 -18.96
N ASP A 12 0.14 11.34 -18.63
CA ASP A 12 -0.11 9.92 -18.94
C ASP A 12 -1.25 9.33 -18.09
N GLY A 13 -1.62 10.02 -17.01
CA GLY A 13 -2.57 9.55 -16.00
C GLY A 13 -1.88 8.80 -14.87
N GLY A 14 -2.54 7.80 -14.28
CA GLY A 14 -1.96 7.03 -13.19
C GLY A 14 -2.26 7.63 -11.81
N PHE A 15 -1.37 7.44 -10.84
CA PHE A 15 -1.65 7.79 -9.45
C PHE A 15 -1.90 9.30 -9.26
N ALA A 16 -2.99 9.63 -8.57
CA ALA A 16 -3.30 10.99 -8.15
C ALA A 16 -3.77 11.04 -6.70
N ILE A 17 -3.58 12.18 -6.06
CA ILE A 17 -3.84 12.39 -4.64
C ILE A 17 -4.36 13.82 -4.39
N VAL A 18 -5.16 13.99 -3.34
CA VAL A 18 -5.37 15.31 -2.72
C VAL A 18 -4.34 15.45 -1.59
N PRO A 19 -3.28 16.25 -1.74
CA PRO A 19 -2.24 16.36 -0.73
C PRO A 19 -2.80 16.79 0.64
N GLY A 20 -2.29 16.21 1.72
CA GLY A 20 -2.72 16.57 3.08
C GLY A 20 -4.09 16.03 3.51
N SER A 21 -4.88 15.44 2.61
CA SER A 21 -6.24 14.93 2.88
C SER A 21 -6.33 13.90 4.01
N HIS A 22 -5.24 13.17 4.30
CA HIS A 22 -5.13 12.25 5.43
C HIS A 22 -5.31 12.91 6.82
N LYS A 23 -5.31 14.25 6.89
CA LYS A 23 -5.57 15.05 8.10
C LYS A 23 -6.94 15.74 8.08
N MET A 24 -7.74 15.54 7.04
CA MET A 24 -9.08 16.15 6.98
C MET A 24 -10.02 15.50 7.98
N VAL A 25 -10.90 16.33 8.52
CA VAL A 25 -11.98 15.90 9.44
C VAL A 25 -13.28 15.67 8.67
N GLU A 26 -13.43 16.33 7.52
CA GLU A 26 -14.60 16.21 6.65
C GLU A 26 -14.28 15.36 5.42
N ALA A 27 -15.33 14.82 4.80
CA ALA A 27 -15.20 14.10 3.54
C ALA A 27 -14.69 15.03 2.42
N THR A 28 -13.87 14.49 1.52
CA THR A 28 -13.55 15.19 0.28
C THR A 28 -14.83 15.46 -0.51
N PRO A 29 -15.03 16.69 -1.04
CA PRO A 29 -16.17 17.02 -1.91
C PRO A 29 -16.39 15.99 -3.01
N GLU A 30 -17.65 15.73 -3.35
CA GLU A 30 -18.01 14.66 -4.30
C GLU A 30 -17.40 14.92 -5.68
N GLU A 31 -17.46 16.17 -6.14
CA GLU A 31 -16.95 16.62 -7.44
C GLU A 31 -15.44 16.38 -7.59
N VAL A 32 -14.69 16.55 -6.49
CA VAL A 32 -13.25 16.27 -6.43
C VAL A 32 -13.00 14.75 -6.47
N ARG A 33 -13.86 13.95 -5.83
CA ARG A 33 -13.74 12.48 -5.84
C ARG A 33 -14.10 11.88 -7.20
N THR A 34 -15.07 12.46 -7.90
CA THR A 34 -15.51 12.05 -9.24
C THR A 34 -14.64 12.63 -10.36
N MET A 35 -13.77 13.60 -10.04
CA MET A 35 -12.98 14.38 -11.00
C MET A 35 -13.85 15.22 -11.96
N GLU A 36 -15.09 15.54 -11.59
CA GLU A 36 -15.96 16.46 -12.37
C GLU A 36 -15.49 17.92 -12.24
N ASP A 37 -15.08 18.30 -11.03
CA ASP A 37 -14.36 19.53 -10.72
C ASP A 37 -13.36 19.21 -9.61
N ASP A 38 -12.07 19.13 -9.96
CA ASP A 38 -11.01 18.82 -9.00
C ASP A 38 -10.68 20.00 -8.08
N MET A 39 -11.25 21.17 -8.35
CA MET A 39 -11.03 22.44 -7.64
C MET A 39 -9.54 22.84 -7.57
N GLY A 40 -8.69 22.28 -8.45
CA GLY A 40 -7.23 22.40 -8.38
C GLY A 40 -6.58 21.75 -7.14
N LEU A 41 -7.29 20.82 -6.48
CA LEU A 41 -6.82 20.13 -5.27
C LEU A 41 -6.11 18.80 -5.55
N VAL A 42 -6.26 18.26 -6.77
CA VAL A 42 -5.75 16.94 -7.13
C VAL A 42 -4.40 17.08 -7.84
N GLU A 43 -3.41 16.34 -7.37
CA GLU A 43 -2.10 16.24 -7.99
C GLU A 43 -1.90 14.84 -8.57
N GLN A 44 -1.67 14.74 -9.88
CA GLN A 44 -1.06 13.55 -10.49
C GLN A 44 0.43 13.57 -10.15
N VAL A 45 0.96 12.44 -9.68
CA VAL A 45 2.37 12.33 -9.29
C VAL A 45 3.13 11.65 -10.42
N PRO A 46 3.96 12.36 -11.20
CA PRO A 46 4.78 11.74 -12.24
C PRO A 46 5.89 10.90 -11.62
N MET A 47 6.17 9.75 -12.23
CA MET A 47 7.14 8.77 -11.75
C MET A 47 7.82 8.09 -12.93
N LYS A 48 9.05 7.63 -12.74
CA LYS A 48 9.78 6.78 -13.68
C LYS A 48 9.71 5.31 -13.26
N ALA A 49 9.92 4.41 -14.22
CA ALA A 49 10.10 3.00 -13.90
C ALA A 49 11.22 2.85 -12.85
N GLY A 50 10.91 2.18 -11.73
CA GLY A 50 11.79 2.06 -10.57
C GLY A 50 11.37 2.91 -9.37
N ASP A 51 10.60 3.98 -9.56
CA ASP A 51 10.23 4.88 -8.46
C ASP A 51 9.26 4.24 -7.47
N LEU A 52 9.44 4.61 -6.19
CA LEU A 52 8.62 4.19 -5.06
C LEU A 52 7.85 5.37 -4.49
N LEU A 53 6.52 5.25 -4.44
CA LEU A 53 5.65 6.21 -3.79
C LEU A 53 5.11 5.66 -2.47
N PHE A 54 5.42 6.34 -1.37
CA PHE A 54 4.77 6.14 -0.08
C PHE A 54 3.65 7.17 0.09
N PHE A 55 2.44 6.70 0.42
CA PHE A 55 1.30 7.55 0.71
C PHE A 55 0.45 6.90 1.80
N ALA A 56 -0.26 7.74 2.57
CA ALA A 56 -1.19 7.27 3.59
C ALA A 56 -2.47 6.75 2.94
N GLU A 57 -2.92 5.53 3.27
CA GLU A 57 -4.17 4.96 2.74
C GLU A 57 -5.39 5.84 3.08
N THR A 58 -5.32 6.61 4.18
CA THR A 58 -6.35 7.55 4.60
C THR A 58 -6.42 8.84 3.78
N ALA A 59 -5.42 9.14 2.95
CA ALA A 59 -5.50 10.25 2.01
C ALA A 59 -6.52 9.92 0.92
N THR A 60 -7.26 10.93 0.45
CA THR A 60 -8.04 10.81 -0.78
C THR A 60 -7.07 10.68 -1.94
N HIS A 61 -7.17 9.57 -2.65
CA HIS A 61 -6.32 9.23 -3.78
C HIS A 61 -7.10 8.40 -4.79
N GLY A 62 -6.57 8.30 -6.00
CA GLY A 62 -7.19 7.56 -7.09
C GLY A 62 -6.22 7.32 -8.22
N ALA A 63 -6.77 6.91 -9.36
CA ALA A 63 -6.03 6.83 -10.61
C ALA A 63 -6.75 7.66 -11.68
N VAL A 64 -6.03 8.60 -12.27
CA VAL A 64 -6.48 9.35 -13.46
C VAL A 64 -6.47 8.40 -14.67
N PRO A 65 -7.45 8.51 -15.59
CA PRO A 65 -7.49 7.70 -16.81
C PRO A 65 -6.15 7.66 -17.53
N TRP A 66 -5.77 6.47 -17.98
CA TRP A 66 -4.48 6.25 -18.61
C TRP A 66 -4.51 6.68 -20.08
N ALA A 67 -3.54 7.48 -20.50
CA ALA A 67 -3.49 8.11 -21.83
C ALA A 67 -2.15 7.89 -22.57
N ALA A 68 -1.18 7.21 -21.96
CA ALA A 68 0.08 6.89 -22.64
C ALA A 68 -0.11 5.84 -23.76
N ASP A 69 0.89 5.74 -24.64
CA ASP A 69 0.94 4.78 -25.74
C ASP A 69 1.44 3.38 -25.34
N HIS A 70 1.74 3.18 -24.04
CA HIS A 70 2.18 1.91 -23.47
C HIS A 70 1.32 1.51 -22.28
N ASP A 71 1.42 0.25 -21.83
CA ASP A 71 0.69 -0.20 -20.65
C ASP A 71 1.25 0.41 -19.36
N ARG A 72 0.35 0.76 -18.43
CA ARG A 72 0.71 1.04 -17.05
C ARG A 72 0.97 -0.26 -16.30
N ARG A 73 2.11 -0.35 -15.62
CA ARG A 73 2.42 -1.48 -14.72
C ARG A 73 2.96 -0.97 -13.39
N SER A 74 2.32 -1.39 -12.30
CA SER A 74 2.71 -1.01 -10.93
C SER A 74 2.51 -2.18 -9.98
N VAL A 75 3.31 -2.25 -8.92
CA VAL A 75 3.10 -3.16 -7.78
C VAL A 75 2.63 -2.33 -6.59
N LEU A 76 1.48 -2.70 -6.01
CA LEU A 76 0.92 -2.03 -4.84
C LEU A 76 1.13 -2.88 -3.59
N TYR A 77 1.92 -2.39 -2.65
CA TYR A 77 2.10 -2.98 -1.33
C TYR A 77 1.36 -2.16 -0.28
N LYS A 78 0.51 -2.84 0.50
CA LYS A 78 -0.19 -2.25 1.64
C LYS A 78 0.44 -2.77 2.93
N TYR A 79 0.99 -1.86 3.71
CA TYR A 79 1.49 -2.15 5.05
C TYR A 79 0.47 -1.66 6.06
N ALA A 80 0.19 -2.47 7.07
CA ALA A 80 -0.70 -2.13 8.16
C ALA A 80 0.05 -2.26 9.48
N SER A 81 -0.22 -1.33 10.41
CA SER A 81 0.26 -1.44 11.78
C SER A 81 -0.29 -2.72 12.44
N ARG A 82 0.47 -3.29 13.39
CA ARG A 82 0.01 -4.38 14.26
C ARG A 82 -1.30 -4.06 14.99
N ALA A 83 -1.61 -2.76 15.19
CA ALA A 83 -2.84 -2.29 15.83
C ALA A 83 -4.03 -2.11 14.86
N ALA A 84 -3.84 -2.34 13.55
CA ALA A 84 -4.91 -2.18 12.58
C ALA A 84 -5.97 -3.29 12.79
N ALA A 85 -7.14 -2.90 13.30
CA ALA A 85 -8.24 -3.82 13.55
C ALA A 85 -8.85 -4.29 12.22
N ARG A 86 -8.50 -5.52 11.82
CA ARG A 86 -9.16 -6.24 10.72
C ARG A 86 -9.51 -7.65 11.17
N THR A 87 -10.55 -8.23 10.56
CA THR A 87 -10.91 -9.63 10.81
C THR A 87 -9.91 -10.54 10.12
N VAL A 88 -9.44 -11.55 10.84
CA VAL A 88 -8.62 -12.63 10.29
C VAL A 88 -9.44 -13.39 9.24
N GLY A 89 -8.99 -13.36 7.99
CA GLY A 89 -9.64 -14.07 6.89
C GLY A 89 -9.08 -15.49 6.66
N LYS A 90 -9.68 -16.22 5.72
CA LYS A 90 -9.27 -17.58 5.31
C LYS A 90 -7.81 -17.71 4.85
N HIS A 91 -7.21 -16.61 4.39
CA HIS A 91 -5.84 -16.55 3.89
C HIS A 91 -4.96 -15.74 4.85
N PHE A 92 -5.00 -16.05 6.14
CA PHE A 92 -4.31 -15.24 7.14
C PHE A 92 -2.82 -15.52 7.17
N THR A 93 -2.43 -16.79 7.20
CA THR A 93 -1.01 -17.16 7.16
C THR A 93 -0.44 -17.05 5.74
N PRO A 94 0.88 -16.86 5.58
CA PRO A 94 1.53 -16.86 4.28
C PRO A 94 1.23 -18.15 3.51
N GLN A 95 1.24 -19.30 4.17
CA GLN A 95 1.03 -20.60 3.53
C GLN A 95 -0.42 -20.78 3.06
N GLU A 96 -1.40 -20.37 3.87
CA GLU A 96 -2.81 -20.39 3.45
C GLU A 96 -3.07 -19.46 2.24
N ARG A 97 -2.25 -18.42 2.04
CA ARG A 97 -2.38 -17.47 0.93
C ARG A 97 -1.58 -17.88 -0.31
N TYR A 98 -0.36 -18.36 -0.14
CA TYR A 98 0.65 -18.50 -1.19
C TYR A 98 1.14 -19.94 -1.39
N GLY A 99 0.62 -20.91 -0.63
CA GLY A 99 1.06 -22.30 -0.70
C GLY A 99 2.45 -22.50 -0.09
N ASP A 100 3.31 -23.25 -0.78
CA ASP A 100 4.59 -23.68 -0.23
C ASP A 100 5.73 -22.66 -0.38
N TRP A 101 5.60 -21.73 -1.33
CA TRP A 101 6.65 -20.74 -1.64
C TRP A 101 7.17 -19.96 -0.41
N PRO A 102 6.34 -19.52 0.55
CA PRO A 102 6.83 -18.82 1.74
C PRO A 102 7.86 -19.61 2.57
N HIS A 103 7.95 -20.94 2.44
CA HIS A 103 8.97 -21.73 3.12
C HIS A 103 10.41 -21.42 2.66
N GLU A 104 10.59 -20.78 1.51
CA GLU A 104 11.89 -20.32 1.02
C GLU A 104 12.35 -19.01 1.70
N LEU A 105 11.45 -18.34 2.41
CA LEU A 105 11.69 -17.03 3.03
C LEU A 105 12.16 -17.17 4.47
N THR A 106 12.98 -16.21 4.91
CA THR A 106 13.34 -16.04 6.32
C THR A 106 12.11 -15.80 7.19
N PRO A 107 12.14 -16.11 8.50
CA PRO A 107 11.04 -15.81 9.42
C PRO A 107 10.57 -14.35 9.35
N GLU A 108 11.50 -13.40 9.25
CA GLU A 108 11.26 -11.97 9.16
C GLU A 108 10.54 -11.59 7.85
N GLN A 109 10.94 -12.19 6.73
CA GLN A 109 10.26 -11.99 5.45
C GLN A 109 8.86 -12.63 5.42
N GLN A 110 8.68 -13.78 6.07
CA GLN A 110 7.35 -14.39 6.21
C GLN A 110 6.42 -13.52 7.06
N ALA A 111 6.94 -12.85 8.09
CA ALA A 111 6.14 -12.06 9.02
C ALA A 111 5.34 -10.93 8.33
N VAL A 112 5.88 -10.32 7.27
CA VAL A 112 5.18 -9.27 6.51
C VAL A 112 4.14 -9.79 5.51
N LEU A 113 4.06 -11.11 5.30
CA LEU A 113 3.09 -11.74 4.39
C LEU A 113 1.79 -12.19 5.08
N TYR A 114 1.75 -12.11 6.42
CA TYR A 114 0.53 -12.36 7.16
C TYR A 114 -0.55 -11.35 6.77
N GLY A 115 -1.79 -11.85 6.66
CA GLY A 115 -2.95 -10.98 6.50
C GLY A 115 -3.11 -10.05 7.70
N PRO A 116 -3.73 -8.87 7.52
CA PRO A 116 -4.02 -7.99 8.64
C PRO A 116 -5.04 -8.66 9.58
N GLY A 117 -4.84 -8.57 10.89
CA GLY A 117 -5.78 -9.14 11.84
C GLY A 117 -5.41 -8.95 13.31
N VAL A 118 -6.40 -8.81 14.18
CA VAL A 118 -6.21 -8.67 15.65
C VAL A 118 -6.67 -9.89 16.46
N HIS A 119 -7.49 -10.77 15.87
CA HIS A 119 -7.94 -12.03 16.49
C HIS A 119 -7.14 -13.23 15.99
N HIS A 120 -5.82 -13.10 15.95
CA HIS A 120 -4.92 -14.10 15.38
C HIS A 120 -4.51 -15.20 16.37
N GLY A 121 -4.98 -15.15 17.63
CA GLY A 121 -4.69 -16.17 18.65
C GLY A 121 -3.19 -16.36 18.90
N GLY A 122 -2.40 -15.28 18.85
CA GLY A 122 -0.93 -15.34 19.01
C GLY A 122 -0.15 -15.82 17.78
N ARG A 123 -0.82 -16.21 16.68
CA ARG A 123 -0.15 -16.74 15.47
C ARG A 123 0.57 -15.72 14.60
N LEU A 124 0.44 -14.42 14.89
CA LEU A 124 1.08 -13.36 14.11
C LEU A 124 2.47 -13.10 14.68
N PRO A 125 3.55 -13.48 13.98
CA PRO A 125 4.89 -13.04 14.35
C PRO A 125 4.97 -11.52 14.18
N LYS A 126 5.39 -10.82 15.23
CA LYS A 126 5.53 -9.36 15.19
C LYS A 126 6.96 -9.05 14.76
N LEU A 127 7.09 -8.30 13.67
CA LEU A 127 8.37 -7.83 13.19
C LEU A 127 8.72 -6.51 13.87
N ASP A 128 9.89 -6.45 14.49
CA ASP A 128 10.50 -5.24 15.02
C ASP A 128 11.73 -4.86 14.18
N SER A 129 12.13 -3.59 14.29
CA SER A 129 13.28 -3.03 13.57
C SER A 129 13.83 -1.80 14.27
N ASP A 130 15.14 -1.60 14.20
CA ASP A 130 15.84 -0.36 14.57
C ASP A 130 16.18 0.53 13.35
N GLY A 131 15.79 0.10 12.14
CA GLY A 131 16.10 0.77 10.88
C GLY A 131 17.34 0.22 10.16
N GLU A 132 18.17 -0.58 10.82
CA GLU A 132 19.33 -1.27 10.21
C GLU A 132 19.12 -2.79 10.17
N THR A 133 18.50 -3.33 11.21
CA THR A 133 18.21 -4.75 11.40
C THR A 133 16.72 -4.97 11.63
N VAL A 134 16.29 -6.22 11.42
CA VAL A 134 14.92 -6.67 11.65
C VAL A 134 14.95 -7.99 12.41
N TRP A 135 13.99 -8.20 13.31
CA TRP A 135 13.88 -9.42 14.11
C TRP A 135 12.42 -9.69 14.48
N ILE A 136 12.12 -10.94 14.84
CA ILE A 136 10.81 -11.30 15.41
C ILE A 136 10.81 -11.01 16.92
N GLU A 137 9.76 -10.34 17.41
CA GLU A 137 9.59 -10.03 18.83
C GLU A 137 9.61 -11.31 19.68
N GLY A 138 10.55 -11.40 20.63
CA GLY A 138 10.72 -12.55 21.53
C GLY A 138 11.90 -13.48 21.20
N ASP A 139 12.58 -13.26 20.07
CA ASP A 139 13.74 -14.07 19.64
C ASP A 139 15.11 -13.49 20.08
N ASN A 140 15.12 -12.49 20.98
CA ASN A 140 16.34 -11.84 21.53
C ASN A 140 16.82 -12.46 22.86
#